data_AF-A0A1A9UW26-F1
#
_entry.id   AF-A0A1A9UW26-F1
#
_cell.length_a   1.000
_cell.length_b   1.000
_cell.length_c   1.000
_cell.angle_alpha   90.00
_cell.angle_beta   90.00
_cell.angle_gamma   90.00
#
_symmetry.space_group_name_H-M   'P 1'
#
loop_
_entity.id
_entity.type
_entity.pdbx_description
1 polymer ?
#
loop_
_entity_poly.entity_id
_entity_poly.type
_entity_poly.pdbx_seq_one_letter_code
_entity_poly.pdbx_strand_id
1 'polypeptide(L)'
;MSKKGYNEYSYGAENKDASSDDEEHKPKQTLQHADEIPRPQYTDEELDRLVDYIQRMTTLFALDHRDWAEDNLDVIRRWLMEVDQPLLTIFYDANKLSACLGFPVSPVSDLTYFYREPNFIFTVENFHDEIDIGTLHEDVDGCLLKVLQLVFAPILRNSDWNDNVKSRFCRAIDKFLGYLTSLNSKMAGMTVLYVPHVVKQIDKGNATQDREFVKNMEAVVVFWTNQIRTLLTDKTLVVQHDLVVPEEEYEFWLYRFEVLHGLNAQLDQDDVQDIITILRASQSVYIKQIDELISECRQEMKEAKSNIKYLNLLIEPCAQIDKAESPSSVPALLPRIINFIAYIWLESPFYNRKDLITNLFRNLSNQIIRFCVKQTNVEKILEGNSRFGIKMCNMSIDCCLSYKAIYECMAKEHACKFEWDLDNAMIFNHVDAFAERLNDLIDICESMIVFARLDE
;
A
#
# COMPACT_ATOMS: atom_id res chain seq x y z
N MET A 1 -8.39 35.09 5.39
CA MET A 1 -7.50 35.89 4.52
C MET A 1 -6.19 35.13 4.39
N SER A 2 -5.62 34.77 3.25
CA SER A 2 -5.98 34.88 1.84
C SER A 2 -5.28 33.72 1.11
N LYS A 3 -5.98 33.06 0.17
CA LYS A 3 -5.47 32.00 -0.71
C LYS A 3 -4.55 32.61 -1.78
N LYS A 4 -3.44 31.95 -2.11
CA LYS A 4 -2.67 32.22 -3.35
C LYS A 4 -3.03 31.18 -4.40
N GLY A 5 -3.61 31.65 -5.50
CA GLY A 5 -3.94 30.88 -6.70
C GLY A 5 -2.79 30.87 -7.72
N TYR A 6 -2.83 29.82 -8.54
CA TYR A 6 -1.99 29.58 -9.70
C TYR A 6 -2.27 30.58 -10.83
N ASN A 7 -1.22 31.03 -11.53
CA ASN A 7 -1.30 31.80 -12.78
C ASN A 7 -0.93 30.89 -13.96
N GLU A 8 -1.86 30.74 -14.91
CA GLU A 8 -1.61 30.29 -16.27
C GLU A 8 -1.10 31.47 -17.11
N TYR A 9 -0.04 31.25 -17.91
CA TYR A 9 0.41 32.20 -18.93
C TYR A 9 0.20 31.63 -20.33
N SER A 10 -0.76 32.24 -21.02
CA SER A 10 -1.03 32.21 -22.45
C SER A 10 0.15 32.77 -23.25
N TYR A 11 0.59 32.07 -24.31
CA TYR A 11 1.47 32.63 -25.34
C TYR A 11 0.67 32.93 -26.61
N GLY A 12 0.70 34.20 -27.01
CA GLY A 12 0.10 34.74 -28.22
C GLY A 12 0.94 34.49 -29.47
N ALA A 13 0.25 34.57 -30.60
CA ALA A 13 0.73 34.39 -31.96
C ALA A 13 1.50 35.59 -32.52
N GLU A 14 2.44 35.33 -33.44
CA GLU A 14 2.89 36.26 -34.48
C GLU A 14 2.76 35.59 -35.86
N ASN A 15 2.13 36.31 -36.79
CA ASN A 15 1.90 35.95 -38.19
C ASN A 15 2.84 36.74 -39.12
N LYS A 16 3.31 36.11 -40.19
CA LYS A 16 3.65 36.61 -41.56
C LYS A 16 4.46 35.49 -42.26
N ASP A 17 4.19 35.02 -43.47
CA ASP A 17 3.84 35.72 -44.71
C ASP A 17 2.93 34.88 -45.64
N ALA A 18 2.27 35.61 -46.54
CA ALA A 18 1.28 35.15 -47.51
C ALA A 18 1.91 34.57 -48.79
N SER A 19 1.26 33.55 -49.35
CA SER A 19 1.25 33.25 -50.79
C SER A 19 -0.15 32.77 -51.16
N SER A 20 -0.77 33.53 -52.06
CA SER A 20 -2.12 33.40 -52.61
C SER A 20 -2.14 32.31 -53.69
N ASP A 21 -3.00 31.30 -53.53
CA ASP A 21 -3.61 30.58 -54.64
C ASP A 21 -5.11 30.43 -54.32
N ASP A 22 -5.93 31.16 -55.09
CA ASP A 22 -7.38 31.14 -55.07
C ASP A 22 -7.90 29.84 -55.68
N GLU A 23 -8.42 28.92 -54.87
CA GLU A 23 -9.44 27.96 -55.31
C GLU A 23 -10.69 28.10 -54.44
N GLU A 24 -11.80 28.50 -55.08
CA GLU A 24 -13.14 28.60 -54.51
C GLU A 24 -13.55 27.31 -53.76
N HIS A 25 -13.39 27.30 -52.44
CA HIS A 25 -14.01 26.30 -51.58
C HIS A 25 -15.51 26.59 -51.45
N LYS A 26 -16.32 25.96 -52.32
CA LYS A 26 -17.72 25.67 -52.01
C LYS A 26 -17.77 24.99 -50.63
N PRO A 27 -18.71 25.33 -49.75
CA PRO A 27 -18.85 24.66 -48.47
C PRO A 27 -19.13 23.18 -48.75
N LYS A 28 -18.13 22.33 -48.50
CA LYS A 28 -18.37 20.89 -48.35
C LYS A 28 -19.27 20.75 -47.13
N GLN A 29 -20.56 20.57 -47.38
CA GLN A 29 -21.44 19.89 -46.45
C GLN A 29 -20.78 18.54 -46.18
N THR A 30 -20.02 18.45 -45.10
CA THR A 30 -19.72 17.17 -44.48
C THR A 30 -21.04 16.70 -43.90
N LEU A 31 -21.84 16.03 -44.73
CA LEU A 31 -22.91 15.15 -44.29
C LEU A 31 -22.23 14.16 -43.33
N GLN A 32 -22.39 14.40 -42.03
CA GLN A 32 -22.23 13.34 -41.04
C GLN A 32 -23.32 12.32 -41.37
N HIS A 33 -22.99 11.36 -42.22
CA HIS A 33 -23.67 10.07 -42.16
C HIS A 33 -23.33 9.53 -40.78
N ALA A 34 -24.27 9.64 -39.84
CA ALA A 34 -24.26 8.74 -38.70
C ALA A 34 -24.37 7.34 -39.31
N ASP A 35 -23.31 6.55 -39.24
CA ASP A 35 -23.36 5.15 -39.64
C ASP A 35 -24.54 4.52 -38.90
N GLU A 36 -25.53 4.02 -39.65
CA GLU A 36 -26.68 3.36 -39.05
C GLU A 36 -26.16 2.16 -38.26
N ILE A 37 -26.32 2.19 -36.94
CA ILE A 37 -25.91 1.10 -36.05
C ILE A 37 -26.62 -0.16 -36.55
N PRO A 38 -25.87 -1.17 -37.03
CA PRO A 38 -26.48 -2.32 -37.66
C PRO A 38 -27.24 -3.13 -36.62
N ARG A 39 -28.54 -3.31 -36.83
CA ARG A 39 -29.38 -4.11 -35.94
C ARG A 39 -29.31 -5.57 -36.39
N PRO A 40 -28.73 -6.48 -35.60
CA PRO A 40 -28.72 -7.88 -35.95
C PRO A 40 -30.16 -8.43 -35.97
N GLN A 41 -30.42 -9.34 -36.89
CA GLN A 41 -31.67 -10.10 -36.95
C GLN A 41 -31.33 -11.55 -36.63
N TYR A 42 -31.59 -11.94 -35.38
CA TYR A 42 -31.46 -13.33 -34.93
C TYR A 42 -32.82 -13.99 -34.93
N THR A 43 -32.87 -15.26 -35.34
CA THR A 43 -33.98 -16.14 -34.95
C THR A 43 -33.89 -16.47 -33.46
N ASP A 44 -35.02 -16.80 -32.83
CA ASP A 44 -35.03 -17.16 -31.40
C ASP A 44 -34.07 -18.33 -31.11
N GLU A 45 -33.99 -19.31 -32.02
CA GLU A 45 -33.07 -20.45 -31.91
C GLU A 45 -31.59 -20.04 -31.99
N GLU A 46 -31.24 -19.06 -32.83
CA GLU A 46 -29.86 -18.56 -32.93
C GLU A 46 -29.47 -17.75 -31.71
N LEU A 47 -30.38 -16.89 -31.23
CA LEU A 47 -30.15 -16.08 -30.04
C LEU A 47 -29.96 -16.95 -28.80
N ASP A 48 -30.80 -17.97 -28.62
CA ASP A 48 -30.68 -18.91 -27.49
C ASP A 48 -29.37 -19.71 -27.53
N ARG A 49 -28.89 -20.08 -28.73
CA ARG A 49 -27.57 -20.73 -28.88
C ARG A 49 -26.42 -19.80 -28.50
N LEU A 50 -26.46 -18.54 -28.92
CA LEU A 50 -25.44 -17.56 -28.57
C LEU A 50 -25.41 -17.29 -27.06
N VAL A 51 -26.59 -17.22 -26.42
CA VAL A 51 -26.69 -17.10 -24.96
C VAL A 51 -26.09 -18.34 -24.28
N ASP A 52 -26.41 -19.55 -24.74
CA ASP A 52 -25.83 -20.81 -24.20
C ASP A 52 -24.31 -20.85 -24.35
N TYR A 53 -23.74 -20.33 -25.44
CA TYR A 53 -22.29 -20.19 -25.60
C TYR A 53 -21.68 -19.29 -24.53
N ILE A 54 -22.27 -18.10 -24.29
CA ILE A 54 -21.82 -17.17 -23.25
C ILE A 54 -21.90 -17.82 -21.87
N GLN A 55 -23.01 -18.52 -21.55
CA GLN A 55 -23.16 -19.20 -20.27
C GLN A 55 -22.09 -20.28 -20.07
N ARG A 56 -21.79 -21.09 -21.09
CA ARG A 56 -20.77 -22.15 -21.01
C ARG A 56 -19.34 -21.62 -20.95
N MET A 57 -19.10 -20.47 -21.57
CA MET A 57 -17.79 -19.81 -21.56
C MET A 57 -17.56 -18.96 -20.31
N THR A 58 -18.61 -18.66 -19.55
CA THR A 58 -18.50 -17.91 -18.29
C THR A 58 -17.80 -18.76 -17.24
N THR A 59 -16.69 -18.24 -16.70
CA THR A 59 -15.92 -18.91 -15.65
C THR A 59 -15.81 -17.98 -14.45
N LEU A 60 -16.60 -18.26 -13.43
CA LEU A 60 -16.49 -17.64 -12.10
C LEU A 60 -16.25 -18.74 -11.06
N PHE A 61 -15.52 -18.41 -10.01
CA PHE A 61 -15.09 -19.30 -8.95
C PHE A 61 -16.24 -20.08 -8.30
N ALA A 62 -17.40 -19.43 -8.11
CA ALA A 62 -18.56 -20.00 -7.45
C ALA A 62 -19.73 -20.32 -8.41
N LEU A 63 -19.53 -20.28 -9.73
CA LEU A 63 -20.61 -20.43 -10.70
C LEU A 63 -21.29 -21.80 -10.64
N ASP A 64 -22.57 -21.81 -10.30
CA ASP A 64 -23.44 -22.96 -10.44
C ASP A 64 -24.46 -22.71 -11.57
N HIS A 65 -24.78 -23.75 -12.35
CA HIS A 65 -25.81 -23.69 -13.40
C HIS A 65 -27.17 -23.14 -12.92
N ARG A 66 -27.48 -23.25 -11.63
CA ARG A 66 -28.73 -22.76 -11.01
C ARG A 66 -28.73 -21.25 -10.72
N ASP A 67 -27.57 -20.59 -10.82
CA ASP A 67 -27.44 -19.18 -10.47
C ASP A 67 -27.89 -18.25 -11.60
N TRP A 68 -28.07 -18.78 -12.82
CA TRP A 68 -28.60 -18.03 -13.96
C TRP A 68 -30.08 -17.66 -13.74
N ALA A 69 -30.33 -16.37 -13.53
CA ALA A 69 -31.67 -15.79 -13.51
C ALA A 69 -32.04 -15.22 -14.89
N GLU A 70 -33.33 -15.10 -15.17
CA GLU A 70 -33.82 -14.53 -16.44
C GLU A 70 -33.32 -13.09 -16.64
N ASP A 71 -33.22 -12.31 -15.56
CA ASP A 71 -32.63 -10.95 -15.57
C ASP A 71 -31.24 -10.94 -16.23
N ASN A 72 -30.42 -11.97 -15.96
CA ASN A 72 -29.06 -12.06 -16.50
C ASN A 72 -29.10 -12.41 -17.99
N LEU A 73 -29.96 -13.35 -18.37
CA LEU A 73 -30.13 -13.78 -19.76
C LEU A 73 -30.66 -12.62 -20.62
N ASP A 74 -31.57 -11.82 -20.09
CA ASP A 74 -32.09 -10.62 -20.77
C ASP A 74 -31.00 -9.59 -21.02
N VAL A 75 -30.06 -9.41 -20.09
CA VAL A 75 -28.91 -8.52 -20.32
C VAL A 75 -28.00 -9.07 -21.42
N ILE A 76 -27.76 -10.38 -21.47
CA ILE A 76 -26.95 -11.02 -22.51
C ILE A 76 -27.63 -10.90 -23.88
N ARG A 77 -28.94 -11.18 -23.97
CA ARG A 77 -29.73 -10.99 -25.19
C ARG A 77 -29.69 -9.55 -25.66
N ARG A 78 -29.82 -8.60 -24.72
CA ARG A 78 -29.70 -7.18 -25.00
C ARG A 78 -28.32 -6.83 -25.54
N TRP A 79 -27.24 -7.33 -24.95
CA TRP A 79 -25.88 -7.12 -25.45
C TRP A 79 -25.67 -7.65 -26.87
N LEU A 80 -26.23 -8.82 -27.21
CA LEU A 80 -26.15 -9.37 -28.55
C LEU A 80 -26.88 -8.49 -29.58
N MET A 81 -28.02 -7.90 -29.19
CA MET A 81 -28.83 -7.00 -30.03
C MET A 81 -28.29 -5.57 -30.13
N GLU A 82 -27.71 -5.04 -29.05
CA GLU A 82 -27.14 -3.69 -28.92
C GLU A 82 -25.65 -3.71 -29.27
N VAL A 83 -25.33 -3.66 -30.57
CA VAL A 83 -23.95 -3.77 -31.08
C VAL A 83 -23.08 -2.53 -30.80
N ASP A 84 -23.67 -1.46 -30.26
CA ASP A 84 -22.96 -0.24 -29.83
C ASP A 84 -22.24 -0.44 -28.48
N GLN A 85 -22.64 -1.44 -27.70
CA GLN A 85 -22.03 -1.76 -26.42
C GLN A 85 -20.92 -2.82 -26.61
N PRO A 86 -19.63 -2.44 -26.51
CA PRO A 86 -18.54 -3.36 -26.82
C PRO A 86 -18.28 -4.39 -25.72
N LEU A 87 -18.77 -4.15 -24.50
CA LEU A 87 -18.39 -4.92 -23.32
C LEU A 87 -19.62 -5.46 -22.59
N LEU A 88 -19.62 -6.76 -22.36
CA LEU A 88 -20.52 -7.45 -21.43
C LEU A 88 -19.69 -8.01 -20.29
N THR A 89 -20.18 -7.83 -19.06
CA THR A 89 -19.53 -8.40 -17.88
C THR A 89 -20.50 -9.19 -17.02
N ILE A 90 -20.00 -10.28 -16.43
CA ILE A 90 -20.78 -11.20 -15.60
C ILE A 90 -20.00 -11.44 -14.29
N PHE A 91 -20.64 -11.25 -13.15
CA PHE A 91 -20.04 -11.26 -11.81
C PHE A 91 -21.06 -11.57 -10.72
N TYR A 92 -20.59 -11.81 -9.49
CA TYR A 92 -21.44 -11.87 -8.32
C TYR A 92 -21.54 -10.51 -7.62
N ASP A 93 -22.78 -10.06 -7.38
CA ASP A 93 -23.09 -8.95 -6.48
C ASP A 93 -23.84 -9.49 -5.27
N ALA A 94 -23.27 -9.37 -4.07
CA ALA A 94 -23.85 -9.88 -2.82
C ALA A 94 -24.39 -11.33 -2.91
N ASN A 95 -23.62 -12.23 -3.52
CA ASN A 95 -23.97 -13.64 -3.81
C ASN A 95 -25.11 -13.86 -4.83
N LYS A 96 -25.49 -12.84 -5.60
CA LYS A 96 -26.39 -12.98 -6.76
C LYS A 96 -25.59 -12.80 -8.05
N LEU A 97 -25.65 -13.79 -8.94
CA LEU A 97 -25.09 -13.66 -10.28
C LEU A 97 -25.79 -12.50 -11.00
N SER A 98 -25.00 -11.59 -11.53
CA SER A 98 -25.44 -10.37 -12.19
C SER A 98 -24.68 -10.19 -13.50
N ALA A 99 -25.36 -9.65 -14.51
CA ALA A 99 -24.77 -9.26 -15.78
C ALA A 99 -25.01 -7.76 -16.03
N CYS A 100 -24.02 -7.06 -16.57
CA CYS A 100 -24.19 -5.66 -17.00
C CYS A 100 -23.45 -5.35 -18.29
N LEU A 101 -23.91 -4.29 -18.97
CA LEU A 101 -23.24 -3.71 -20.13
C LEU A 101 -22.20 -2.71 -19.61
N GLY A 102 -20.96 -2.86 -20.02
CA GLY A 102 -19.83 -2.13 -19.44
C GLY A 102 -19.28 -2.80 -18.18
N PHE A 103 -18.74 -1.98 -17.25
CA PHE A 103 -18.04 -2.47 -16.06
C PHE A 103 -18.87 -2.22 -14.78
N PRO A 104 -18.86 -3.13 -13.79
CA PRO A 104 -19.56 -2.92 -12.53
C PRO A 104 -19.02 -1.70 -11.76
N VAL A 105 -19.92 -1.03 -11.05
CA VAL A 105 -19.57 0.12 -10.18
C VAL A 105 -19.15 -0.35 -8.78
N SER A 106 -19.59 -1.54 -8.36
CA SER A 106 -19.22 -2.18 -7.11
C SER A 106 -17.92 -2.99 -7.23
N PRO A 107 -17.16 -3.17 -6.14
CA PRO A 107 -16.03 -4.09 -6.12
C PRO A 107 -16.53 -5.53 -6.31
N VAL A 108 -15.82 -6.29 -7.16
CA VAL A 108 -16.13 -7.68 -7.50
C VAL A 108 -14.92 -8.57 -7.20
N SER A 109 -15.17 -9.77 -6.66
CA SER A 109 -14.11 -10.74 -6.37
C SER A 109 -13.55 -11.38 -7.65
N ASP A 110 -14.43 -11.69 -8.60
CA ASP A 110 -14.10 -12.19 -9.92
C ASP A 110 -15.17 -11.78 -10.95
N LEU A 111 -14.76 -11.71 -12.21
CA LEU A 111 -15.57 -11.19 -13.32
C LEU A 111 -15.14 -11.87 -14.61
N THR A 112 -16.09 -12.41 -15.38
CA THR A 112 -15.85 -12.75 -16.78
C THR A 112 -16.31 -11.59 -17.66
N TYR A 113 -15.45 -11.15 -18.59
CA TYR A 113 -15.79 -10.15 -19.59
C TYR A 113 -15.82 -10.76 -20.98
N PHE A 114 -16.72 -10.23 -21.80
CA PHE A 114 -16.88 -10.55 -23.22
C PHE A 114 -16.76 -9.23 -23.97
N TYR A 115 -15.74 -9.13 -24.81
CA TYR A 115 -15.48 -7.97 -25.65
C TYR A 115 -15.80 -8.30 -27.10
N ARG A 116 -16.49 -7.37 -27.76
CA ARG A 116 -16.76 -7.40 -29.20
C ARG A 116 -16.17 -6.16 -29.84
N GLU A 117 -15.68 -6.29 -31.08
CA GLU A 117 -15.39 -5.12 -31.88
C GLU A 117 -16.65 -4.26 -32.05
N PRO A 118 -16.54 -2.91 -32.03
CA PRO A 118 -17.70 -2.04 -32.16
C PRO A 118 -18.49 -2.33 -33.43
N ASN A 119 -19.81 -2.47 -33.31
CA ASN A 119 -20.74 -2.80 -34.40
C ASN A 119 -20.57 -4.21 -35.03
N PHE A 120 -19.74 -5.09 -34.47
CA PHE A 120 -19.57 -6.44 -34.98
C PHE A 120 -20.78 -7.32 -34.66
N ILE A 121 -21.33 -8.03 -35.65
CA ILE A 121 -22.47 -8.95 -35.48
C ILE A 121 -21.96 -10.38 -35.42
N PHE A 122 -22.20 -11.05 -34.30
CA PHE A 122 -21.90 -12.47 -34.16
C PHE A 122 -22.93 -13.33 -34.89
N THR A 123 -22.50 -14.46 -35.42
CA THR A 123 -23.32 -15.57 -35.90
C THR A 123 -22.96 -16.81 -35.07
N VAL A 124 -23.82 -17.82 -35.09
CA VAL A 124 -23.56 -19.08 -34.35
C VAL A 124 -22.25 -19.76 -34.81
N GLU A 125 -21.82 -19.51 -36.05
CA GLU A 125 -20.60 -20.07 -36.63
C GLU A 125 -19.35 -19.28 -36.26
N ASN A 126 -19.40 -17.94 -36.24
CA ASN A 126 -18.23 -17.10 -36.01
C ASN A 126 -17.97 -16.75 -34.53
N PHE A 127 -18.95 -17.03 -33.65
CA PHE A 127 -18.92 -16.51 -32.27
C PHE A 127 -17.63 -16.85 -31.55
N HIS A 128 -17.19 -18.12 -31.62
CA HIS A 128 -16.01 -18.59 -30.90
C HIS A 128 -14.68 -18.08 -31.48
N ASP A 129 -14.66 -17.67 -32.75
CA ASP A 129 -13.44 -17.22 -33.43
C ASP A 129 -13.20 -15.71 -33.23
N GLU A 130 -14.28 -14.94 -33.06
CA GLU A 130 -14.25 -13.48 -33.08
C GLU A 130 -14.49 -12.85 -31.69
N ILE A 131 -14.90 -13.65 -30.70
CA ILE A 131 -15.13 -13.15 -29.33
C ILE A 131 -13.83 -13.07 -28.54
N ASP A 132 -13.56 -11.90 -27.96
CA ASP A 132 -12.51 -11.76 -26.95
C ASP A 132 -13.11 -11.99 -25.56
N ILE A 133 -12.60 -13.01 -24.88
CA ILE A 133 -13.06 -13.36 -23.52
C ILE A 133 -11.89 -13.35 -22.55
N GLY A 134 -12.15 -12.88 -21.32
CA GLY A 134 -11.20 -13.03 -20.23
C GLY A 134 -11.88 -13.03 -18.87
N THR A 135 -11.12 -13.47 -17.87
CA THR A 135 -11.54 -13.44 -16.47
C THR A 135 -10.59 -12.54 -15.68
N LEU A 136 -11.16 -11.65 -14.88
CA LEU A 136 -10.45 -10.78 -13.95
C LEU A 136 -10.75 -11.24 -12.52
N HIS A 137 -9.76 -11.12 -11.65
CA HIS A 137 -9.86 -11.42 -10.23
C HIS A 137 -9.62 -10.16 -9.41
N GLU A 138 -9.88 -10.22 -8.11
CA GLU A 138 -9.68 -9.14 -7.14
C GLU A 138 -8.26 -8.52 -7.19
N ASP A 139 -7.23 -9.34 -7.42
CA ASP A 139 -5.84 -8.93 -7.64
C ASP A 139 -5.63 -8.39 -9.08
N VAL A 140 -6.25 -7.24 -9.39
CA VAL A 140 -6.26 -6.67 -10.75
C VAL A 140 -4.85 -6.35 -11.26
N ASP A 141 -4.04 -5.69 -10.44
CA ASP A 141 -2.69 -5.29 -10.80
C ASP A 141 -1.71 -6.47 -10.83
N GLY A 142 -1.86 -7.46 -9.95
CA GLY A 142 -1.10 -8.71 -10.03
C GLY A 142 -1.50 -9.55 -11.24
N CYS A 143 -2.78 -9.58 -11.63
CA CYS A 143 -3.23 -10.18 -12.88
C CYS A 143 -2.60 -9.49 -14.10
N LEU A 144 -2.67 -8.15 -14.16
CA LEU A 144 -2.06 -7.35 -15.21
C LEU A 144 -0.54 -7.62 -15.29
N LEU A 145 0.14 -7.66 -14.15
CA LEU A 145 1.57 -7.95 -14.06
C LEU A 145 1.89 -9.33 -14.64
N LYS A 146 1.19 -10.38 -14.19
CA LYS A 146 1.42 -11.76 -14.64
C LYS A 146 1.16 -11.91 -16.14
N VAL A 147 0.05 -11.36 -16.63
CA VAL A 147 -0.32 -11.44 -18.06
C VAL A 147 0.71 -10.71 -18.93
N LEU A 148 1.11 -9.49 -18.55
CA LEU A 148 2.14 -8.75 -19.28
C LEU A 148 3.50 -9.44 -19.23
N GLN A 149 3.91 -9.96 -18.07
CA GLN A 149 5.23 -10.56 -17.88
C GLN A 149 5.36 -11.95 -18.51
N LEU A 150 4.32 -12.79 -18.40
CA LEU A 150 4.37 -14.21 -18.78
C LEU A 150 3.80 -14.49 -20.18
N VAL A 151 2.89 -13.65 -20.67
CA VAL A 151 2.23 -13.86 -21.98
C VAL A 151 2.72 -12.83 -22.99
N PHE A 152 2.45 -11.53 -22.76
CA PHE A 152 2.73 -10.51 -23.77
C PHE A 152 4.23 -10.25 -23.97
N ALA A 153 5.01 -10.14 -22.89
CA ALA A 153 6.43 -9.82 -23.00
C ALA A 153 7.22 -10.89 -23.78
N PRO A 154 7.05 -12.21 -23.56
CA PRO A 154 7.71 -13.22 -24.39
C PRO A 154 7.30 -13.19 -25.87
N ILE A 155 6.01 -13.05 -26.17
CA ILE A 155 5.49 -13.01 -27.56
C ILE A 155 6.08 -11.80 -28.31
N LEU A 156 6.07 -10.63 -27.68
CA LEU A 156 6.57 -9.39 -28.27
C LEU A 156 8.09 -9.42 -28.44
N ARG A 157 8.82 -10.08 -27.53
CA ARG A 157 10.27 -10.32 -27.65
C ARG A 157 10.61 -11.29 -28.78
N ASN A 158 9.72 -12.21 -29.13
CA ASN A 158 9.94 -13.14 -30.24
C ASN A 158 9.44 -12.61 -31.60
N SER A 159 8.86 -11.41 -31.63
CA SER A 159 8.35 -10.82 -32.86
C SER A 159 9.46 -10.41 -33.83
N ASP A 160 9.17 -10.52 -35.13
CA ASP A 160 10.06 -10.16 -36.27
C ASP A 160 10.07 -8.66 -36.55
N TRP A 161 10.34 -7.88 -35.51
CA TRP A 161 10.52 -6.44 -35.65
C TRP A 161 11.95 -6.10 -36.01
N ASN A 162 12.16 -4.91 -36.58
CA ASN A 162 13.52 -4.39 -36.73
C ASN A 162 14.20 -4.27 -35.35
N ASP A 163 15.52 -4.48 -35.30
CA ASP A 163 16.27 -4.57 -34.04
C ASP A 163 16.14 -3.31 -33.18
N ASN A 164 16.10 -2.13 -33.80
CA ASN A 164 16.01 -0.86 -33.09
C ASN A 164 14.65 -0.65 -32.39
N VAL A 165 13.55 -0.99 -33.06
CA VAL A 165 12.18 -0.92 -32.51
C VAL A 165 12.02 -1.99 -31.44
N LYS A 166 12.48 -3.21 -31.72
CA LYS A 166 12.45 -4.33 -30.77
C LYS A 166 13.19 -3.99 -29.48
N SER A 167 14.42 -3.51 -29.57
CA SER A 167 15.21 -3.07 -28.41
C SER A 167 14.52 -1.96 -27.62
N ARG A 168 14.06 -0.90 -28.30
CA ARG A 168 13.38 0.22 -27.65
C ARG A 168 12.13 -0.24 -26.90
N PHE A 169 11.37 -1.15 -27.50
CA PHE A 169 10.16 -1.68 -26.92
C PHE A 169 10.43 -2.63 -25.75
N CYS A 170 11.37 -3.57 -25.89
CA CYS A 170 11.81 -4.45 -24.80
C CYS A 170 12.21 -3.66 -23.56
N ARG A 171 12.99 -2.59 -23.74
CA ARG A 171 13.39 -1.69 -22.64
C ARG A 171 12.19 -0.95 -22.02
N ALA A 172 11.21 -0.56 -22.83
CA ALA A 172 10.00 0.10 -22.35
C ALA A 172 9.13 -0.87 -21.53
N ILE A 173 8.96 -2.11 -21.99
CA ILE A 173 8.28 -3.17 -21.26
C ILE A 173 8.99 -3.48 -19.95
N ASP A 174 10.31 -3.65 -19.94
CA ASP A 174 11.06 -3.94 -18.70
C ASP A 174 10.91 -2.81 -17.67
N LYS A 175 10.94 -1.55 -18.13
CA LYS A 175 10.68 -0.40 -17.26
C LYS A 175 9.26 -0.42 -16.70
N PHE A 176 8.27 -0.74 -17.53
CA PHE A 176 6.87 -0.80 -17.11
C PHE A 176 6.61 -1.96 -16.14
N LEU A 177 7.13 -3.14 -16.43
CA LEU A 177 7.07 -4.31 -15.55
C LEU A 177 7.79 -4.06 -14.22
N GLY A 178 8.93 -3.37 -14.24
CA GLY A 178 9.61 -2.94 -13.02
C GLY A 178 8.72 -2.03 -12.17
N TYR A 179 8.10 -1.02 -12.79
CA TYR A 179 7.16 -0.14 -12.12
C TYR A 179 5.95 -0.89 -11.54
N LEU A 180 5.30 -1.74 -12.34
CA LEU A 180 4.11 -2.48 -11.93
C LEU A 180 4.43 -3.51 -10.82
N THR A 181 5.59 -4.18 -10.89
CA THR A 181 6.09 -5.05 -9.82
C THR A 181 6.24 -4.27 -8.51
N SER A 182 6.83 -3.07 -8.59
CA SER A 182 7.01 -2.19 -7.43
C SER A 182 5.68 -1.75 -6.83
N LEU A 183 4.71 -1.37 -7.66
CA LEU A 183 3.38 -0.97 -7.21
C LEU A 183 2.66 -2.12 -6.49
N ASN A 184 2.54 -3.28 -7.15
CA ASN A 184 1.87 -4.46 -6.58
C ASN A 184 2.49 -4.84 -5.23
N SER A 185 3.82 -4.93 -5.19
CA SER A 185 4.53 -5.33 -3.97
C SER A 185 4.37 -4.33 -2.84
N LYS A 186 4.38 -3.02 -3.13
CA LYS A 186 4.16 -1.98 -2.11
C LYS A 186 2.76 -2.04 -1.51
N MET A 187 1.74 -2.35 -2.30
CA MET A 187 0.38 -2.53 -1.78
C MET A 187 0.29 -3.73 -0.83
N ALA A 188 1.11 -4.76 -1.06
CA ALA A 188 1.26 -5.90 -0.17
C ALA A 188 2.26 -5.69 0.99
N GLY A 189 2.82 -4.47 1.17
CA GLY A 189 3.81 -4.20 2.22
C GLY A 189 5.19 -4.83 1.99
N MET A 190 5.52 -5.17 0.75
CA MET A 190 6.78 -5.84 0.39
C MET A 190 7.61 -5.00 -0.60
N THR A 191 8.90 -5.29 -0.66
CA THR A 191 9.79 -4.79 -1.72
C THR A 191 10.24 -5.96 -2.59
N VAL A 192 9.81 -6.00 -3.85
CA VAL A 192 10.21 -7.05 -4.81
C VAL A 192 11.04 -6.46 -5.95
N LEU A 193 12.16 -7.12 -6.24
CA LEU A 193 13.04 -6.77 -7.35
C LEU A 193 12.52 -7.43 -8.63
N TYR A 194 12.18 -6.61 -9.62
CA TYR A 194 11.84 -7.13 -10.95
C TYR A 194 13.07 -7.74 -11.63
N VAL A 195 12.96 -9.00 -12.04
CA VAL A 195 13.96 -9.71 -12.85
C VAL A 195 13.37 -9.98 -14.25
N PRO A 196 13.97 -9.45 -15.32
CA PRO A 196 13.53 -9.74 -16.68
C PRO A 196 13.61 -11.23 -17.01
N HIS A 197 12.57 -11.77 -17.64
CA HIS A 197 12.52 -13.20 -18.01
C HIS A 197 13.69 -13.61 -18.93
N VAL A 198 14.20 -12.70 -19.76
CA VAL A 198 15.32 -12.95 -20.68
C VAL A 198 16.59 -13.43 -19.95
N VAL A 199 16.76 -13.04 -18.68
CA VAL A 199 17.91 -13.46 -17.84
C VAL A 199 17.93 -14.97 -17.66
N LYS A 200 16.75 -15.61 -17.59
CA LYS A 200 16.61 -17.07 -17.43
C LYS A 200 16.91 -17.86 -18.70
N GLN A 201 17.00 -17.19 -19.85
CA GLN A 201 17.14 -17.82 -21.18
C GLN A 201 18.55 -17.71 -21.76
N ILE A 202 19.46 -16.97 -21.11
CA ILE A 202 20.78 -16.68 -21.66
C ILE A 202 21.81 -17.74 -21.26
N ASP A 203 22.60 -18.18 -22.24
CA ASP A 203 23.81 -18.95 -22.00
C ASP A 203 24.92 -18.03 -21.45
N LYS A 204 25.40 -18.35 -20.24
CA LYS A 204 26.28 -17.50 -19.42
C LYS A 204 27.60 -17.14 -20.13
N GLY A 205 28.01 -17.91 -21.15
CA GLY A 205 29.27 -17.71 -21.89
C GLY A 205 29.32 -16.49 -22.82
N ASN A 206 28.18 -16.06 -23.38
CA ASN A 206 28.14 -14.99 -24.41
C ASN A 206 27.50 -13.68 -23.93
N ALA A 207 26.88 -13.67 -22.74
CA ALA A 207 26.12 -12.54 -22.20
C ALA A 207 26.94 -11.25 -22.05
N THR A 208 28.23 -11.36 -21.73
CA THR A 208 29.14 -10.21 -21.53
C THR A 208 29.59 -9.57 -22.84
N GLN A 209 29.48 -10.28 -23.96
CA GLN A 209 29.84 -9.77 -25.29
C GLN A 209 28.68 -9.01 -25.95
N ASP A 210 27.45 -9.25 -25.50
CA ASP A 210 26.27 -8.50 -25.94
C ASP A 210 26.14 -7.18 -25.18
N ARG A 211 26.64 -6.11 -25.81
CA ARG A 211 26.62 -4.76 -25.25
C ARG A 211 25.20 -4.24 -25.02
N GLU A 212 24.23 -4.64 -25.83
CA GLU A 212 22.84 -4.20 -25.70
C GLU A 212 22.16 -4.89 -24.52
N PHE A 213 22.40 -6.18 -24.37
CA PHE A 213 21.97 -6.93 -23.19
C PHE A 213 22.53 -6.34 -21.90
N VAL A 214 23.84 -6.09 -21.82
CA VAL A 214 24.49 -5.47 -20.65
C VAL A 214 23.82 -4.13 -20.32
N LYS A 215 23.59 -3.27 -21.32
CA LYS A 215 22.93 -1.97 -21.11
C LYS A 215 21.50 -2.11 -20.58
N ASN A 216 20.76 -3.13 -20.99
CA ASN A 216 19.42 -3.41 -20.46
C ASN A 216 19.49 -3.88 -19.00
N MET A 217 20.46 -4.72 -18.64
CA MET A 217 20.68 -5.13 -17.25
C MET A 217 21.11 -3.96 -16.37
N GLU A 218 21.92 -3.03 -16.88
CA GLU A 218 22.26 -1.78 -16.16
C GLU A 218 21.00 -0.97 -15.83
N ALA A 219 20.06 -0.85 -16.77
CA ALA A 219 18.81 -0.13 -16.53
C ALA A 219 17.96 -0.80 -15.42
N VAL A 220 17.95 -2.14 -15.37
CA VAL A 220 17.28 -2.90 -14.31
C VAL A 220 17.95 -2.67 -12.95
N VAL A 221 19.28 -2.70 -12.89
CA VAL A 221 20.02 -2.44 -11.64
C VAL A 221 19.87 -1.00 -11.15
N VAL A 222 19.75 -0.01 -12.05
CA VAL A 222 19.40 1.37 -11.65
C VAL A 222 18.01 1.41 -11.00
N PHE A 223 17.05 0.64 -11.52
CA PHE A 223 15.74 0.53 -10.90
C PHE A 223 15.81 -0.11 -9.51
N TRP A 224 16.54 -1.22 -9.35
CA TRP A 224 16.78 -1.84 -8.04
C TRP A 224 17.42 -0.87 -7.06
N THR A 225 18.46 -0.15 -7.50
CA THR A 225 19.18 0.84 -6.70
C THR A 225 18.23 1.88 -6.10
N ASN A 226 17.28 2.38 -6.90
CA ASN A 226 16.29 3.34 -6.41
C ASN A 226 15.32 2.71 -5.42
N GLN A 227 14.82 1.50 -5.69
CA GLN A 227 13.91 0.80 -4.78
C GLN A 227 14.56 0.52 -3.42
N ILE A 228 15.79 -0.03 -3.43
CA ILE A 228 16.53 -0.36 -2.22
C ILE A 228 16.81 0.93 -1.42
N ARG A 229 17.23 2.01 -2.07
CA ARG A 229 17.44 3.29 -1.38
C ARG A 229 16.18 3.83 -0.72
N THR A 230 15.03 3.74 -1.40
CA THR A 230 13.75 4.18 -0.83
C THR A 230 13.43 3.38 0.44
N LEU A 231 13.57 2.05 0.42
CA LEU A 231 13.36 1.20 1.59
C LEU A 231 14.32 1.53 2.75
N LEU A 232 15.60 1.73 2.44
CA LEU A 232 16.61 2.04 3.46
C LEU A 232 16.42 3.43 4.08
N THR A 233 15.83 4.38 3.34
CA THR A 233 15.52 5.73 3.83
C THR A 233 14.35 5.76 4.80
N ASP A 234 13.43 4.80 4.69
CA ASP A 234 12.22 4.71 5.52
C ASP A 234 12.51 4.14 6.92
N LYS A 235 13.21 4.94 7.75
CA LYS A 235 13.76 4.51 9.05
C LYS A 235 12.88 4.85 10.26
N THR A 236 11.75 5.51 10.05
CA THR A 236 10.93 6.03 11.15
C THR A 236 9.49 5.61 10.99
N LEU A 237 8.91 5.12 12.07
CA LEU A 237 7.47 4.98 12.17
C LEU A 237 6.81 6.37 12.12
N VAL A 238 6.30 6.75 10.95
CA VAL A 238 5.53 7.99 10.76
C VAL A 238 4.05 7.65 10.89
N VAL A 239 3.56 7.55 12.12
CA VAL A 239 2.10 7.55 12.35
C VAL A 239 1.68 9.00 12.54
N GLN A 240 1.03 9.56 11.52
CA GLN A 240 0.41 10.86 11.65
C GLN A 240 -0.76 10.75 12.63
N HIS A 241 -0.63 11.42 13.78
CA HIS A 241 -1.72 11.77 14.71
C HIS A 241 -2.12 10.71 15.75
N ASP A 242 -1.38 9.60 15.89
CA ASP A 242 -1.63 8.63 16.97
C ASP A 242 -0.61 8.70 18.10
N LEU A 243 -1.10 8.40 19.31
CA LEU A 243 -0.30 8.22 20.52
C LEU A 243 0.45 6.89 20.46
N VAL A 244 1.55 6.85 19.69
CA VAL A 244 2.36 5.65 19.49
C VAL A 244 2.75 5.00 20.83
N VAL A 245 2.55 3.69 20.98
CA VAL A 245 2.90 2.93 22.19
C VAL A 245 4.12 2.02 21.98
N PRO A 246 4.75 1.46 23.04
CA PRO A 246 5.96 0.64 22.89
C PRO A 246 5.76 -0.62 22.04
N GLU A 247 4.54 -1.18 22.05
CA GLU A 247 4.16 -2.32 21.21
C GLU A 247 4.21 -1.96 19.71
N GLU A 248 3.71 -0.79 19.31
CA GLU A 248 3.72 -0.35 17.91
C GLU A 248 5.13 -0.04 17.41
N GLU A 249 6.02 0.47 18.27
CA GLU A 249 7.45 0.60 17.95
C GLU A 249 8.07 -0.77 17.68
N TYR A 250 7.75 -1.78 18.50
CA TYR A 250 8.23 -3.14 18.30
C TYR A 250 7.71 -3.76 16.99
N GLU A 251 6.42 -3.62 16.70
CA GLU A 251 5.81 -4.09 15.45
C GLU A 251 6.42 -3.43 14.22
N PHE A 252 6.78 -2.14 14.29
CA PHE A 252 7.53 -1.48 13.23
C PHE A 252 8.89 -2.15 12.96
N TRP A 253 9.65 -2.45 14.02
CA TRP A 253 10.95 -3.10 13.85
C TRP A 253 10.82 -4.53 13.35
N LEU A 254 9.76 -5.26 13.75
CA LEU A 254 9.40 -6.56 13.17
C LEU A 254 9.13 -6.46 11.68
N TYR A 255 8.19 -5.60 11.28
CA TYR A 255 7.87 -5.36 9.87
C TYR A 255 9.11 -4.97 9.06
N ARG A 256 9.91 -4.02 9.56
CA ARG A 256 11.15 -3.58 8.92
C ARG A 256 12.14 -4.74 8.74
N PHE A 257 12.29 -5.59 9.75
CA PHE A 257 13.13 -6.78 9.65
C PHE A 257 12.61 -7.76 8.58
N GLU A 258 11.30 -8.03 8.54
CA GLU A 258 10.69 -8.94 7.57
C GLU A 258 10.90 -8.47 6.13
N VAL A 259 10.66 -7.18 5.86
CA VAL A 259 10.87 -6.60 4.53
C VAL A 259 12.35 -6.65 4.12
N LEU A 260 13.27 -6.27 5.02
CA LEU A 260 14.72 -6.33 4.75
C LEU A 260 15.23 -7.77 4.59
N HIS A 261 14.66 -8.72 5.35
CA HIS A 261 14.97 -10.13 5.22
C HIS A 261 14.49 -10.69 3.88
N GLY A 262 13.26 -10.36 3.47
CA GLY A 262 12.71 -10.73 2.16
C GLY A 262 13.52 -10.13 1.00
N LEU A 263 13.99 -8.89 1.12
CA LEU A 263 14.86 -8.26 0.13
C LEU A 263 16.24 -8.95 0.08
N ASN A 264 16.86 -9.25 1.23
CA ASN A 264 18.14 -9.96 1.24
C ASN A 264 18.02 -11.36 0.61
N ALA A 265 16.92 -12.08 0.87
CA ALA A 265 16.67 -13.37 0.25
C ALA A 265 16.55 -13.25 -1.29
N GLN A 266 15.90 -12.19 -1.80
CA GLN A 266 15.85 -11.91 -3.24
C GLN A 266 17.21 -11.56 -3.81
N LEU A 267 18.01 -10.76 -3.10
CA LEU A 267 19.36 -10.40 -3.53
C LEU A 267 20.26 -11.63 -3.67
N ASP A 268 20.04 -12.67 -2.86
CA ASP A 268 20.79 -13.92 -2.92
C ASP A 268 20.21 -14.95 -3.94
N GLN A 269 19.15 -14.61 -4.69
CA GLN A 269 18.61 -15.48 -5.75
C GLN A 269 19.57 -15.61 -6.94
N ASP A 270 19.60 -16.80 -7.55
CA ASP A 270 20.52 -17.12 -8.65
C ASP A 270 20.39 -16.17 -9.85
N ASP A 271 19.16 -15.81 -10.24
CA ASP A 271 18.92 -14.91 -11.37
C ASP A 271 19.34 -13.46 -11.10
N VAL A 272 19.21 -13.00 -9.87
CA VAL A 272 19.74 -11.70 -9.41
C VAL A 272 21.28 -11.73 -9.36
N GLN A 273 21.87 -12.80 -8.83
CA GLN A 273 23.32 -12.97 -8.76
C GLN A 273 23.96 -13.10 -10.15
N ASP A 274 23.26 -13.72 -11.10
CA ASP A 274 23.70 -13.81 -12.49
C ASP A 274 23.82 -12.41 -13.11
N ILE A 275 22.82 -11.53 -12.92
CA ILE A 275 22.87 -10.14 -13.40
C ILE A 275 24.06 -9.41 -12.79
N ILE A 276 24.25 -9.50 -11.46
CA ILE A 276 25.34 -8.84 -10.75
C ILE A 276 26.69 -9.35 -11.27
N THR A 277 26.83 -10.65 -11.52
CA THR A 277 28.05 -11.27 -12.03
C THR A 277 28.37 -10.80 -13.45
N ILE A 278 27.36 -10.72 -14.33
CA ILE A 278 27.52 -10.22 -15.69
C ILE A 278 27.98 -8.76 -15.68
N LEU A 279 27.33 -7.90 -14.89
CA LEU A 279 27.69 -6.48 -14.79
C LEU A 279 29.07 -6.26 -14.17
N ARG A 280 29.48 -7.14 -13.24
CA ARG A 280 30.82 -7.13 -12.67
C ARG A 280 31.87 -7.52 -13.70
N ALA A 281 31.61 -8.56 -14.49
CA ALA A 281 32.49 -9.00 -15.58
C ALA A 281 32.60 -7.95 -16.70
N SER A 282 31.52 -7.21 -16.98
CA SER A 282 31.52 -6.11 -17.96
C SER A 282 32.05 -4.78 -17.42
N GLN A 283 32.54 -4.74 -16.17
CA GLN A 283 33.03 -3.53 -15.50
C GLN A 283 32.01 -2.37 -15.50
N SER A 284 30.74 -2.67 -15.28
CA SER A 284 29.67 -1.66 -15.23
C SER A 284 29.92 -0.61 -14.13
N VAL A 285 29.61 0.65 -14.44
CA VAL A 285 29.75 1.77 -13.49
C VAL A 285 28.81 1.66 -12.28
N TYR A 286 27.74 0.87 -12.37
CA TYR A 286 26.74 0.72 -11.33
C TYR A 286 27.11 -0.33 -10.27
N ILE A 287 28.12 -1.18 -10.53
CA ILE A 287 28.43 -2.33 -9.65
C ILE A 287 28.84 -1.90 -8.24
N LYS A 288 29.59 -0.80 -8.13
CA LYS A 288 30.04 -0.28 -6.83
C LYS A 288 28.84 0.14 -5.96
N GLN A 289 27.89 0.84 -6.58
CA GLN A 289 26.72 1.36 -5.87
C GLN A 289 25.80 0.24 -5.39
N ILE A 290 25.60 -0.81 -6.20
CA ILE A 290 24.78 -1.95 -5.77
C ILE A 290 25.47 -2.76 -4.66
N ASP A 291 26.79 -2.97 -4.73
CA ASP A 291 27.55 -3.66 -3.68
C ASP A 291 27.47 -2.90 -2.33
N GLU A 292 27.54 -1.56 -2.37
CA GLU A 292 27.34 -0.70 -1.19
C GLU A 292 25.93 -0.87 -0.59
N LEU A 293 24.89 -0.83 -1.43
CA LEU A 293 23.50 -0.99 -1.00
C LEU A 293 23.18 -2.38 -0.44
N ILE A 294 23.76 -3.45 -1.02
CA ILE A 294 23.62 -4.81 -0.51
C ILE A 294 24.24 -4.91 0.90
N SER A 295 25.42 -4.31 1.09
CA SER A 295 26.07 -4.26 2.40
C SER A 295 25.24 -3.48 3.42
N GLU A 296 24.69 -2.33 3.02
CA GLU A 296 23.82 -1.50 3.87
C GLU A 296 22.54 -2.25 4.26
N CYS A 297 21.88 -2.92 3.32
CA CYS A 297 20.69 -3.75 3.57
C CYS A 297 20.97 -4.86 4.59
N ARG A 298 22.12 -5.55 4.48
CA ARG A 298 22.54 -6.58 5.44
C ARG A 298 22.84 -5.98 6.82
N GLN A 299 23.34 -4.75 6.89
CA GLN A 299 23.61 -4.06 8.15
C GLN A 299 22.31 -3.62 8.83
N GLU A 300 21.39 -2.98 8.10
CA GLU A 300 20.09 -2.55 8.60
C GLU A 300 19.24 -3.74 9.08
N MET A 301 19.32 -4.89 8.39
CA MET A 301 18.65 -6.12 8.83
C MET A 301 19.20 -6.61 10.18
N LYS A 302 20.51 -6.55 10.40
CA LYS A 302 21.13 -6.91 11.69
C LYS A 302 20.72 -5.95 12.80
N GLU A 303 20.69 -4.65 12.49
CA GLU A 303 20.21 -3.61 13.39
C GLU A 303 18.75 -3.87 13.79
N ALA A 304 17.85 -4.07 12.82
CA ALA A 304 16.45 -4.34 13.09
C ALA A 304 16.26 -5.58 13.97
N LYS A 305 16.96 -6.68 13.65
CA LYS A 305 16.95 -7.90 14.47
C LYS A 305 17.41 -7.66 15.91
N SER A 306 18.44 -6.83 16.10
CA SER A 306 18.90 -6.47 17.43
C SER A 306 17.85 -5.63 18.16
N ASN A 307 17.29 -4.62 17.51
CA ASN A 307 16.30 -3.74 18.10
C ASN A 307 15.06 -4.53 18.56
N ILE A 308 14.55 -5.45 17.74
CA ILE A 308 13.48 -6.40 18.11
C ILE A 308 13.81 -7.11 19.43
N LYS A 309 15.01 -7.67 19.56
CA LYS A 309 15.43 -8.41 20.77
C LYS A 309 15.32 -7.56 22.03
N TYR A 310 15.73 -6.29 21.96
CA TYR A 310 15.72 -5.38 23.12
C TYR A 310 14.33 -4.82 23.40
N LEU A 311 13.59 -4.40 22.37
CA LEU A 311 12.22 -3.89 22.51
C LEU A 311 11.25 -4.96 23.00
N ASN A 312 11.46 -6.22 22.64
CA ASN A 312 10.69 -7.36 23.14
C ASN A 312 10.65 -7.45 24.68
N LEU A 313 11.68 -6.92 25.38
CA LEU A 313 11.71 -6.87 26.84
C LEU A 313 10.57 -6.03 27.44
N LEU A 314 10.00 -5.11 26.67
CA LEU A 314 8.96 -4.18 27.10
C LEU A 314 7.55 -4.66 26.81
N ILE A 315 7.36 -5.63 25.91
CA ILE A 315 6.03 -6.06 25.45
C ILE A 315 5.18 -6.57 26.61
N GLU A 316 5.65 -7.62 27.29
CA GLU A 316 4.90 -8.17 28.42
C GLU A 316 4.74 -7.16 29.57
N PRO A 317 5.79 -6.45 30.05
CA PRO A 317 5.63 -5.44 31.09
C PRO A 317 4.66 -4.30 30.75
N CYS A 318 4.66 -3.78 29.51
CA CYS A 318 3.72 -2.75 29.09
C CYS A 318 2.31 -3.29 28.95
N ALA A 319 2.13 -4.52 28.46
CA ALA A 319 0.81 -5.17 28.40
C ALA A 319 0.17 -5.38 29.79
N GLN A 320 0.97 -5.46 30.85
CA GLN A 320 0.45 -5.49 32.22
C GLN A 320 -0.21 -4.17 32.66
N ILE A 321 0.14 -3.03 32.04
CA ILE A 321 -0.57 -1.76 32.27
C ILE A 321 -2.02 -1.89 31.80
N ASP A 322 -2.24 -2.46 30.61
CA ASP A 322 -3.59 -2.64 30.05
C ASP A 322 -4.46 -3.62 30.84
N LYS A 323 -3.82 -4.50 31.61
CA LYS A 323 -4.47 -5.50 32.49
C LYS A 323 -4.62 -5.01 33.93
N ALA A 324 -4.14 -3.81 34.27
CA ALA A 324 -4.25 -3.28 35.62
C ALA A 324 -5.71 -3.03 36.00
N GLU A 325 -6.05 -3.28 37.28
CA GLU A 325 -7.42 -3.13 37.78
C GLU A 325 -7.90 -1.67 37.78
N SER A 326 -6.99 -0.71 37.98
CA SER A 326 -7.30 0.72 38.02
C SER A 326 -6.03 1.57 37.78
N PRO A 327 -6.17 2.88 37.47
CA PRO A 327 -5.04 3.79 37.35
C PRO A 327 -4.11 3.80 38.57
N SER A 328 -4.64 3.60 39.78
CA SER A 328 -3.84 3.57 41.01
C SER A 328 -2.90 2.38 41.12
N SER A 329 -3.12 1.31 40.35
CA SER A 329 -2.27 0.11 40.33
C SER A 329 -1.09 0.24 39.38
N VAL A 330 -1.16 1.14 38.39
CA VAL A 330 -0.13 1.33 37.35
C VAL A 330 1.23 1.76 37.93
N PRO A 331 1.33 2.69 38.90
CA PRO A 331 2.62 3.14 39.45
C PRO A 331 3.50 2.01 39.98
N ALA A 332 2.92 0.92 40.49
CA ALA A 332 3.69 -0.22 40.99
C ALA A 332 4.41 -1.00 39.87
N LEU A 333 3.96 -0.89 38.62
CA LEU A 333 4.54 -1.56 37.45
C LEU A 333 5.68 -0.76 36.82
N LEU A 334 5.66 0.57 36.96
CA LEU A 334 6.55 1.49 36.25
C LEU A 334 8.05 1.29 36.56
N PRO A 335 8.50 1.07 37.82
CA PRO A 335 9.93 0.91 38.09
C PRO A 335 10.57 -0.23 37.28
N ARG A 336 9.84 -1.33 37.05
CA ARG A 336 10.34 -2.45 36.24
C ARG A 336 10.51 -2.05 34.78
N ILE A 337 9.53 -1.34 34.21
CA ILE A 337 9.56 -0.89 32.82
C ILE A 337 10.69 0.12 32.60
N ILE A 338 10.83 1.10 33.50
CA ILE A 338 11.88 2.12 33.44
C ILE A 338 13.27 1.48 33.52
N ASN A 339 13.46 0.47 34.38
CA ASN A 339 14.71 -0.29 34.44
C ASN A 339 15.00 -1.06 33.15
N PHE A 340 14.00 -1.63 32.48
CA PHE A 340 14.20 -2.23 31.17
C PHE A 340 14.59 -1.20 30.11
N ILE A 341 13.96 -0.03 30.10
CA ILE A 341 14.36 1.06 29.17
C ILE A 341 15.82 1.49 29.44
N ALA A 342 16.21 1.61 30.72
CA ALA A 342 17.60 1.91 31.09
C ALA A 342 18.58 0.79 30.69
N TYR A 343 18.17 -0.47 30.80
CA TYR A 343 18.93 -1.61 30.31
C TYR A 343 19.12 -1.55 28.78
N ILE A 344 18.09 -1.19 28.03
CA ILE A 344 18.18 -0.99 26.58
C ILE A 344 19.16 0.14 26.24
N TRP A 345 19.11 1.27 26.96
CA TRP A 345 20.08 2.36 26.80
C TRP A 345 21.53 1.89 26.97
N LEU A 346 21.80 1.05 27.97
CA LEU A 346 23.16 0.64 28.31
C LEU A 346 23.69 -0.49 27.41
N GLU A 347 22.84 -1.47 27.09
CA GLU A 347 23.27 -2.73 26.50
C GLU A 347 22.91 -2.88 25.02
N SER A 348 22.00 -2.05 24.49
CA SER A 348 21.64 -2.15 23.08
C SER A 348 22.74 -1.62 22.18
N PRO A 349 23.22 -2.39 21.19
CA PRO A 349 24.26 -1.93 20.27
C PRO A 349 23.77 -0.92 19.24
N PHE A 350 22.46 -0.87 18.97
CA PHE A 350 21.87 0.00 17.93
C PHE A 350 20.71 0.88 18.41
N TYR A 351 20.09 0.56 19.56
CA TYR A 351 18.96 1.31 20.13
C TYR A 351 19.37 2.20 21.33
N ASN A 352 20.66 2.51 21.49
CA ASN A 352 21.20 3.26 22.63
C ASN A 352 21.34 4.77 22.37
N ARG A 353 20.50 5.34 21.50
CA ARG A 353 20.56 6.78 21.17
C ARG A 353 19.58 7.60 22.00
N LYS A 354 19.98 8.85 22.29
CA LYS A 354 19.18 9.82 23.06
C LYS A 354 17.77 10.01 22.52
N ASP A 355 17.66 10.19 21.20
CA ASP A 355 16.39 10.38 20.50
C ASP A 355 15.48 9.17 20.64
N LEU A 356 16.00 7.96 20.42
CA LEU A 356 15.24 6.71 20.46
C LEU A 356 14.71 6.40 21.87
N ILE A 357 15.54 6.60 22.88
CA ILE A 357 15.13 6.31 24.27
C ILE A 357 14.18 7.38 24.81
N THR A 358 14.38 8.65 24.44
CA THR A 358 13.40 9.72 24.71
C THR A 358 12.04 9.37 24.10
N ASN A 359 12.01 8.92 22.84
CA ASN A 359 10.80 8.45 22.18
C ASN A 359 10.19 7.24 22.88
N LEU A 360 10.98 6.30 23.37
CA LEU A 360 10.47 5.11 24.07
C LEU A 360 9.77 5.47 25.39
N PHE A 361 10.29 6.45 26.13
CA PHE A 361 9.60 7.01 27.28
C PHE A 361 8.33 7.77 26.89
N ARG A 362 8.35 8.54 25.79
CA ARG A 362 7.13 9.16 25.26
C ARG A 362 6.08 8.11 24.86
N ASN A 363 6.50 6.98 24.29
CA ASN A 363 5.60 5.89 23.95
C ASN A 363 5.02 5.23 25.22
N LEU A 364 5.82 5.10 26.29
CA LEU A 364 5.32 4.68 27.60
C LEU A 364 4.30 5.68 28.18
N SER A 365 4.55 7.00 28.07
CA SER A 365 3.58 8.03 28.42
C SER A 365 2.25 7.83 27.69
N ASN A 366 2.32 7.58 26.39
CA ASN A 366 1.16 7.33 25.54
C ASN A 366 0.39 6.08 25.96
N GLN A 367 1.08 5.00 26.34
CA GLN A 367 0.45 3.78 26.86
C GLN A 367 -0.33 4.05 28.16
N ILE A 368 0.24 4.83 29.08
CA ILE A 368 -0.42 5.22 30.33
C ILE A 368 -1.66 6.06 30.03
N ILE A 369 -1.55 7.05 29.13
CA ILE A 369 -2.69 7.88 28.70
C ILE A 369 -3.79 7.01 28.08
N ARG A 370 -3.44 6.11 27.16
CA ARG A 370 -4.39 5.20 26.50
C ARG A 370 -5.15 4.35 27.52
N PHE A 371 -4.46 3.81 28.52
CA PHE A 371 -5.08 3.08 29.61
C PHE A 371 -6.01 3.97 30.44
N CYS A 372 -5.56 5.15 30.88
CA CYS A 372 -6.37 6.07 31.68
C CYS A 372 -7.61 6.57 30.96
N VAL A 373 -7.53 6.85 29.64
CA VAL A 373 -8.67 7.22 28.80
C VAL A 373 -9.72 6.10 28.80
N LYS A 374 -9.29 4.84 28.60
CA LYS A 374 -10.18 3.67 28.62
C LYS A 374 -10.87 3.51 29.99
N GLN A 375 -10.14 3.74 31.08
CA GLN A 375 -10.67 3.64 32.44
C GLN A 375 -11.63 4.78 32.81
N THR A 376 -11.37 5.99 32.30
CA THR A 376 -12.22 7.17 32.55
C THR A 376 -13.61 7.00 31.94
N ASN A 377 -13.70 6.35 30.78
CA ASN A 377 -14.96 6.06 30.08
C ASN A 377 -15.88 7.29 29.98
N VAL A 378 -15.53 8.20 29.07
CA VAL A 378 -16.23 9.48 28.89
C VAL A 378 -17.71 9.28 28.54
N GLU A 379 -18.05 8.25 27.77
CA GLU A 379 -19.44 7.93 27.43
C GLU A 379 -20.29 7.70 28.69
N LYS A 380 -19.79 6.86 29.60
CA LYS A 380 -20.44 6.61 30.90
C LYS A 380 -20.60 7.87 31.75
N ILE A 381 -19.62 8.78 31.69
CA ILE A 381 -19.69 10.06 32.40
C ILE A 381 -20.84 10.92 31.84
N LEU A 382 -20.95 11.01 30.51
CA LEU A 382 -21.97 11.79 29.83
C LEU A 382 -23.40 11.22 30.02
N GLU A 383 -23.52 9.94 30.33
CA GLU A 383 -24.79 9.30 30.73
C GLU A 383 -25.26 9.68 32.15
N GLY A 384 -24.48 10.45 32.91
CA GLY A 384 -24.86 10.98 34.22
C GLY A 384 -24.07 10.42 35.41
N ASN A 385 -23.07 9.55 35.18
CA ASN A 385 -22.24 8.99 36.26
C ASN A 385 -21.14 9.98 36.70
N SER A 386 -21.50 11.20 37.10
CA SER A 386 -20.54 12.30 37.34
C SER A 386 -19.58 12.04 38.51
N ARG A 387 -20.01 11.39 39.60
CA ARG A 387 -19.13 11.02 40.73
C ARG A 387 -18.08 9.98 40.34
N PHE A 388 -18.46 9.01 39.51
CA PHE A 388 -17.52 8.06 38.93
C PHE A 388 -16.49 8.78 38.07
N GLY A 389 -16.92 9.72 37.22
CA GLY A 389 -16.04 10.53 36.38
C GLY A 389 -14.99 11.28 37.19
N ILE A 390 -15.40 12.03 38.22
CA ILE A 390 -14.48 12.76 39.11
C ILE A 390 -13.48 11.81 39.76
N LYS A 391 -13.94 10.66 40.28
CA LYS A 391 -13.06 9.67 40.91
C LYS A 391 -12.01 9.14 39.92
N MET A 392 -12.44 8.74 38.72
CA MET A 392 -11.54 8.18 37.70
C MET A 392 -10.56 9.20 37.14
N CYS A 393 -10.99 10.46 36.97
CA CYS A 393 -10.11 11.55 36.55
C CYS A 393 -9.03 11.81 37.60
N ASN A 394 -9.39 11.93 38.89
CA ASN A 394 -8.42 12.11 39.97
C ASN A 394 -7.43 10.94 40.05
N MET A 395 -7.91 9.69 40.00
CA MET A 395 -7.03 8.52 39.98
C MET A 395 -6.07 8.52 38.78
N SER A 396 -6.53 8.99 37.62
CA SER A 396 -5.71 9.09 36.40
C SER A 396 -4.68 10.22 36.49
N ILE A 397 -5.05 11.37 37.04
CA ILE A 397 -4.12 12.48 37.32
C ILE A 397 -3.04 12.02 38.31
N ASP A 398 -3.43 11.37 39.41
CA ASP A 398 -2.50 10.84 40.40
C ASP A 398 -1.55 9.80 39.79
N CYS A 399 -2.05 8.95 38.88
CA CYS A 399 -1.22 8.01 38.13
C CYS A 399 -0.18 8.73 37.26
N CYS A 400 -0.58 9.77 36.53
CA CYS A 400 0.31 10.59 35.72
C CYS A 400 1.38 11.30 36.56
N LEU A 401 0.99 11.91 37.68
CA LEU A 401 1.93 12.56 38.61
C LEU A 401 2.89 11.56 39.25
N SER A 402 2.40 10.39 39.65
CA SER A 402 3.21 9.30 40.18
C SER A 402 4.22 8.80 39.16
N TYR A 403 3.83 8.67 37.89
CA TYR A 403 4.77 8.32 36.81
C TYR A 403 5.90 9.35 36.70
N LYS A 404 5.59 10.64 36.66
CA LYS A 404 6.62 11.71 36.62
C LYS A 404 7.56 11.62 37.82
N ALA A 405 7.01 11.48 39.03
CA ALA A 405 7.80 11.38 40.26
C ALA A 405 8.72 10.15 40.28
N ILE A 406 8.22 8.97 39.88
CA ILE A 406 9.00 7.74 39.79
C ILE A 406 10.11 7.90 38.75
N TYR A 407 9.79 8.40 37.56
CA TYR A 407 10.79 8.66 36.52
C TYR A 407 11.86 9.62 37.00
N GLU A 408 11.51 10.76 37.60
CA GLU A 408 12.49 11.74 38.09
C GLU A 408 13.41 11.17 39.18
N CYS A 409 12.86 10.35 40.09
CA CYS A 409 13.67 9.68 41.11
C CYS A 409 14.68 8.72 40.47
N MET A 410 14.21 7.86 39.56
CA MET A 410 15.06 6.88 38.90
C MET A 410 16.07 7.54 37.94
N ALA A 411 15.67 8.60 37.24
CA ALA A 411 16.54 9.38 36.37
C ALA A 411 17.70 10.01 37.15
N LYS A 412 17.46 10.51 38.37
CA LYS A 412 18.52 10.99 39.26
C LYS A 412 19.49 9.86 39.64
N GLU A 413 18.97 8.68 39.98
CA GLU A 413 19.82 7.52 40.30
C GLU A 413 20.65 7.05 39.10
N HIS A 414 20.07 7.07 37.90
CA HIS A 414 20.76 6.72 36.66
C HIS A 414 21.82 7.74 36.28
N ALA A 415 21.51 9.04 36.40
CA ALA A 415 22.44 10.14 36.15
C ALA A 415 23.68 10.10 37.07
N CYS A 416 23.57 9.52 38.27
CA CYS A 416 24.72 9.29 39.14
C CYS A 416 25.67 8.18 38.64
N LYS A 417 25.18 7.26 37.79
CA LYS A 417 25.92 6.08 37.33
C LYS A 417 26.45 6.25 35.90
N PHE A 418 25.71 6.94 35.03
CA PHE A 418 26.04 7.17 33.63
C PHE A 418 25.34 8.41 33.08
N GLU A 419 25.70 8.83 31.88
CA GLU A 419 25.12 10.01 31.22
C GLU A 419 23.64 9.77 30.89
N TRP A 420 22.76 10.33 31.72
CA TRP A 420 21.30 10.24 31.60
C TRP A 420 20.73 11.66 31.42
N ASP A 421 20.73 12.14 30.18
CA ASP A 421 20.21 13.45 29.81
C ASP A 421 19.16 13.27 28.71
N LEU A 422 17.90 13.07 29.11
CA LEU A 422 16.76 12.88 28.21
C LEU A 422 15.89 14.15 28.16
N ASP A 423 15.19 14.35 27.06
CA ASP A 423 14.29 15.50 26.91
C ASP A 423 12.97 15.24 27.66
N ASN A 424 12.91 15.68 28.92
CA ASN A 424 11.73 15.54 29.76
C ASN A 424 10.51 16.28 29.18
N ALA A 425 10.70 17.38 28.46
CA ALA A 425 9.57 18.09 27.85
C ALA A 425 8.92 17.24 26.75
N MET A 426 9.73 16.56 25.95
CA MET A 426 9.25 15.64 24.92
C MET A 426 8.60 14.38 25.49
N ILE A 427 9.06 13.90 26.65
CA ILE A 427 8.49 12.72 27.33
C ILE A 427 7.12 13.03 27.93
N PHE A 428 6.97 14.20 28.56
CA PHE A 428 5.81 14.52 29.40
C PHE A 428 4.79 15.48 28.78
N ASN A 429 5.06 16.10 27.63
CA ASN A 429 4.13 17.05 27.00
C ASN A 429 2.69 16.49 26.86
N HIS A 430 2.55 15.23 26.43
CA HIS A 430 1.26 14.57 26.29
C HIS A 430 0.61 14.26 27.64
N VAL A 431 1.41 13.90 28.64
CA VAL A 431 0.94 13.63 30.01
C VAL A 431 0.40 14.91 30.64
N ASP A 432 1.12 16.01 30.50
CA ASP A 432 0.75 17.31 31.05
C ASP A 432 -0.53 17.82 30.38
N ALA A 433 -0.59 17.78 29.03
CA ALA A 433 -1.80 18.15 28.31
C ALA A 433 -2.99 17.22 28.60
N PHE A 434 -2.76 15.95 28.94
CA PHE A 434 -3.81 15.02 29.34
C PHE A 434 -4.34 15.32 30.75
N ALA A 435 -3.45 15.60 31.72
CA ALA A 435 -3.84 15.97 33.08
C ALA A 435 -4.69 17.25 33.12
N GLU A 436 -4.32 18.28 32.35
CA GLU A 436 -5.15 19.50 32.21
C GLU A 436 -6.55 19.18 31.67
N ARG A 437 -6.64 18.35 30.62
CA ARG A 437 -7.94 17.93 30.06
C ARG A 437 -8.78 17.12 31.05
N LEU A 438 -8.17 16.37 31.96
CA LEU A 438 -8.88 15.68 33.02
C LEU A 438 -9.42 16.65 34.08
N ASN A 439 -8.72 17.74 34.39
CA ASN A 439 -9.25 18.80 35.25
C ASN A 439 -10.47 19.47 34.62
N ASP A 440 -10.42 19.78 33.32
CA ASP A 440 -11.58 20.31 32.59
C ASP A 440 -12.78 19.35 32.67
N LEU A 441 -12.52 18.03 32.58
CA LEU A 441 -13.58 17.02 32.69
C LEU A 441 -14.15 16.90 34.12
N ILE A 442 -13.33 17.12 35.15
CA ILE A 442 -13.79 17.22 36.54
C ILE A 442 -14.74 18.40 36.69
N ASP A 443 -14.39 19.58 36.17
CA ASP A 443 -15.25 20.79 36.23
C ASP A 443 -16.61 20.57 35.54
N ILE A 444 -16.62 19.83 34.42
CA ILE A 444 -17.86 19.43 33.73
C ILE A 444 -18.70 18.52 34.64
N CYS A 445 -18.08 17.51 35.27
CA CYS A 445 -18.78 16.60 36.18
C CYS A 445 -19.37 17.35 37.39
N GLU A 446 -18.62 18.28 37.99
CA GLU A 446 -19.11 19.11 39.09
C GLU A 446 -20.29 19.99 38.64
N SER A 447 -20.21 20.55 37.44
CA SER A 447 -21.31 21.32 36.84
C SER A 447 -22.55 20.47 36.61
N MET A 448 -22.40 19.21 36.17
CA MET A 448 -23.52 18.27 36.02
C MET A 448 -24.19 17.97 37.36
N ILE A 449 -23.43 17.77 38.43
CA ILE A 449 -23.96 17.53 39.79
C ILE A 449 -24.75 18.75 40.27
N VAL A 450 -24.16 19.95 40.15
CA VAL A 450 -24.75 21.19 40.68
C VAL A 450 -25.97 21.65 39.87
N PHE A 451 -25.87 21.67 38.55
CA PHE A 451 -26.88 22.30 37.69
C PHE A 451 -27.87 21.31 37.07
N ALA A 452 -27.43 20.10 36.70
CA ALA A 452 -28.31 19.11 36.08
C ALA A 452 -29.06 18.25 37.10
N ARG A 453 -28.72 18.33 38.40
CA ARG A 453 -29.25 17.49 39.48
C ARG A 453 -29.09 15.99 39.18
N LEU A 454 -28.11 15.64 38.37
CA LEU A 454 -27.67 14.28 38.11
C LEU A 454 -26.64 13.91 39.18
N ASP A 455 -27.13 13.79 40.41
CA ASP A 455 -26.34 13.30 41.55
C ASP A 455 -26.72 11.83 41.76
N GLU A 456 -25.91 10.93 41.20
CA GLU A 456 -26.00 9.49 41.44
C GLU A 456 -25.40 9.10 42.79
#